data_AF-A0A969H321-F1
#
_entry.id   AF-A0A969H321-F1
#
_cell.length_a   1.000
_cell.length_b   1.000
_cell.length_c   1.000
_cell.angle_alpha   90.00
_cell.angle_beta   90.00
_cell.angle_gamma   90.00
#
_symmetry.space_group_name_H-M   'P 1'
#
loop_
_entity.id
_entity.type
_entity.pdbx_description
1 polymer ?
#
loop_
_entity_poly.entity_id
_entity_poly.type
_entity_poly.pdbx_seq_one_letter_code
_entity_poly.pdbx_strand_id
1 'polypeptide(L)'
;MASKLVAFRLPDDVVQAIESESRSTGKDKTAVVVQALRHFFELPSALESTRVDGLQRQMNELQQKVEKLAEQLNQTTLSQLK
;
A
#
# COMPACT_ATOMS: atom_id res chain seq x y z
N MET A 1 13.36 -6.40 -11.99
CA MET A 1 12.91 -5.08 -12.49
C MET A 1 14.09 -4.43 -13.21
N ALA A 2 13.88 -3.86 -14.40
CA ALA A 2 14.96 -3.16 -15.11
C ALA A 2 15.21 -1.80 -14.44
N SER A 3 16.37 -1.63 -13.82
CA SER A 3 16.81 -0.33 -13.29
C SER A 3 17.66 0.41 -14.32
N LYS A 4 17.40 1.70 -14.52
CA LYS A 4 18.28 2.59 -15.30
C LYS A 4 19.07 3.48 -14.35
N LEU A 5 20.35 3.67 -14.65
CA LEU A 5 21.20 4.60 -13.90
C LEU A 5 20.94 6.03 -14.39
N VAL A 6 20.67 6.93 -13.45
CA VAL A 6 20.50 8.37 -13.71
C VAL A 6 21.40 9.12 -12.74
N ALA A 7 22.11 10.13 -13.24
CA ALA A 7 23.00 10.97 -12.45
C ALA A 7 22.48 12.41 -12.44
N PHE A 8 22.39 13.01 -11.25
CA PHE A 8 21.99 14.39 -11.05
C PHE A 8 23.08 15.14 -10.29
N ARG A 9 23.23 16.44 -10.55
CA ARG A 9 23.99 17.33 -9.66
C ARG A 9 23.01 17.95 -8.68
N LEU A 10 23.30 17.82 -7.39
CA LEU A 10 22.46 18.31 -6.31
C LEU A 10 23.28 19.28 -5.44
N PRO A 11 22.65 20.30 -4.85
CA PRO A 11 23.25 21.10 -3.80
C PRO A 11 23.69 20.24 -2.59
N ASP A 12 24.74 20.68 -1.89
CA ASP A 12 25.34 19.92 -0.78
C ASP A 12 24.35 19.69 0.38
N ASP A 13 23.47 20.65 0.66
CA ASP A 13 22.43 20.55 1.67
C ASP A 13 21.44 19.43 1.35
N VAL A 14 21.05 19.28 0.08
CA VAL A 14 20.17 18.19 -0.38
C VAL A 14 20.86 16.84 -0.24
N VAL A 15 22.15 16.75 -0.58
CA VAL A 15 22.93 15.52 -0.41
C VAL A 15 22.99 15.13 1.07
N GLN A 16 23.26 16.09 1.96
CA GLN A 16 23.29 15.85 3.40
C GLN A 16 21.94 15.37 3.94
N ALA A 17 20.83 15.92 3.48
CA ALA A 17 19.50 15.47 3.86
C ALA A 17 19.26 14.01 3.47
N ILE A 18 19.60 13.62 2.22
CA ILE A 18 19.47 12.23 1.75
C ILE A 18 20.33 11.29 2.59
N GLU A 19 21.55 11.70 2.94
CA GLU A 19 22.44 10.87 3.77
C GLU A 19 21.95 10.74 5.22
N SER A 20 21.38 11.80 5.77
CA SER A 20 20.81 11.81 7.13
C SER A 20 19.59 10.88 7.20
N GLU A 21 18.71 10.95 6.21
CA GLU A 21 17.52 10.09 6.13
C GLU A 21 17.88 8.63 5.87
N SER A 22 18.87 8.37 5.00
CA SER A 22 19.40 7.02 4.78
C SER A 22 19.96 6.42 6.08
N ARG A 23 20.71 7.21 6.86
CA ARG A 23 21.27 6.77 8.15
C ARG A 23 20.21 6.53 9.22
N SER A 24 19.21 7.40 9.33
CA SER A 24 18.17 7.29 10.36
C SER A 24 17.16 6.18 10.07
N THR A 25 16.83 5.92 8.80
CA THR A 25 15.86 4.90 8.40
C THR A 25 16.49 3.53 8.13
N GLY A 26 17.82 3.47 7.98
CA GLY A 26 18.55 2.28 7.54
C GLY A 26 18.31 1.89 6.08
N LYS A 27 17.61 2.73 5.31
CA LYS A 27 17.36 2.52 3.88
C LYS A 27 18.54 3.00 3.05
N ASP A 28 18.76 2.38 1.90
CA ASP A 28 19.72 2.86 0.92
C ASP A 28 19.31 4.22 0.34
N LYS A 29 20.31 5.02 -0.07
CA LYS A 29 20.10 6.37 -0.62
C LYS A 29 19.16 6.34 -1.83
N THR A 30 19.24 5.30 -2.65
CA THR A 30 18.36 5.13 -3.82
C THR A 30 16.91 4.98 -3.39
N ALA A 31 16.62 4.15 -2.39
CA ALA A 31 15.27 3.97 -1.85
C ALA A 31 14.70 5.27 -1.27
N VAL A 32 15.52 6.06 -0.57
CA VAL A 32 15.14 7.39 -0.06
C VAL A 32 14.74 8.31 -1.22
N VAL A 33 15.59 8.43 -2.23
CA VAL A 33 15.34 9.29 -3.41
C VAL A 33 14.11 8.80 -4.19
N VAL A 34 13.98 7.49 -4.42
CA VAL A 34 12.83 6.92 -5.12
C VAL A 34 11.54 7.16 -4.34
N GLN A 35 11.55 7.04 -3.02
CA GLN A 35 10.39 7.32 -2.19
C GLN A 35 9.96 8.79 -2.30
N ALA A 36 10.91 9.72 -2.20
CA ALA A 36 10.65 11.15 -2.33
C ALA A 36 10.09 11.50 -3.72
N LEU A 37 10.71 10.99 -4.79
CA LEU A 37 10.24 11.21 -6.16
C LEU A 37 8.85 10.60 -6.39
N ARG A 38 8.59 9.40 -5.87
CA ARG A 38 7.26 8.78 -5.98
C ARG A 38 6.20 9.60 -5.26
N HIS A 39 6.50 10.09 -4.05
CA HIS A 39 5.59 10.96 -3.31
C HIS A 39 5.33 12.27 -4.07
N PHE A 40 6.37 12.91 -4.60
CA PHE A 40 6.25 14.17 -5.33
C PHE A 40 5.46 14.03 -6.65
N PHE A 41 5.66 12.94 -7.38
CA PHE A 41 4.95 12.67 -8.64
C PHE A 41 3.65 11.87 -8.46
N GLU A 42 3.19 11.67 -7.23
CA GLU A 42 1.99 10.87 -6.89
C GLU A 42 2.00 9.48 -7.56
N LEU A 43 3.20 8.90 -7.70
CA LEU A 43 3.37 7.60 -8.34
C LEU A 43 2.97 6.50 -7.34
N PRO A 44 2.11 5.55 -7.75
CA PRO A 44 1.71 4.47 -6.88
C PRO A 44 2.94 3.69 -6.40
N SER A 45 3.10 3.56 -5.09
CA SER A 45 4.10 2.66 -4.53
C SER A 45 3.78 1.25 -4.99
N ALA A 46 4.77 0.51 -5.49
CA ALA A 46 4.54 -0.89 -5.88
C ALA A 46 4.01 -1.74 -4.70
N LEU A 47 4.33 -1.32 -3.46
CA LEU A 47 3.80 -1.91 -2.23
C LEU A 47 2.36 -1.47 -1.92
N GLU A 48 1.93 -0.29 -2.37
CA GLU A 48 0.57 0.18 -2.15
C GLU A 48 -0.43 -0.49 -3.07
N SER A 49 -0.05 -0.75 -4.33
CA SER A 49 -0.90 -1.56 -5.23
C SER A 49 -1.24 -2.91 -4.60
N THR A 50 -0.24 -3.62 -4.07
CA THR A 50 -0.45 -4.94 -3.45
C THR A 50 -1.29 -4.87 -2.17
N ARG A 51 -1.16 -3.80 -1.38
CA ARG A 51 -1.95 -3.60 -0.16
C ARG A 51 -3.39 -3.25 -0.47
N VAL A 52 -3.64 -2.39 -1.46
CA VAL A 52 -5.00 -2.02 -1.90
C VAL A 52 -5.70 -3.25 -2.48
N ASP A 53 -5.02 -4.05 -3.30
CA ASP A 53 -5.57 -5.31 -3.82
C ASP A 53 -5.91 -6.31 -2.70
N GLY A 54 -5.06 -6.38 -1.67
CA GLY A 54 -5.29 -7.20 -0.48
C GLY A 54 -6.51 -6.73 0.33
N LEU A 55 -6.63 -5.43 0.57
CA LEU A 55 -7.77 -4.83 1.27
C LEU A 55 -9.08 -5.03 0.49
N GLN A 56 -9.05 -4.88 -0.84
CA GLN A 56 -10.21 -5.12 -1.71
C GLN A 56 -10.72 -6.56 -1.57
N ARG A 57 -9.82 -7.55 -1.53
CA ARG A 57 -10.21 -8.95 -1.32
C ARG A 57 -10.82 -9.18 0.05
N GLN A 58 -10.23 -8.61 1.10
CA GLN A 58 -10.76 -8.72 2.45
C GLN A 58 -12.17 -8.12 2.56
N MET A 59 -12.40 -6.98 1.90
CA MET A 59 -13.72 -6.34 1.88
C MET A 59 -14.77 -7.21 1.18
N ASN A 60 -14.41 -7.80 0.03
CA ASN A 60 -15.29 -8.71 -0.71
C ASN A 60 -15.62 -9.98 0.11
N GLU A 61 -14.63 -10.57 0.78
CA GLU A 61 -14.86 -11.73 1.64
C GLU A 61 -15.77 -11.40 2.83
N LEU A 62 -15.59 -10.22 3.43
CA LEU A 62 -16.44 -9.78 4.53
C LEU A 62 -17.88 -9.61 4.07
N GLN A 63 -18.08 -9.00 2.90
CA GLN A 63 -19.41 -8.75 2.34
C GLN A 63 -20.16 -10.04 2.04
N GLN A 64 -19.48 -11.04 1.44
CA GLN A 64 -20.06 -12.37 1.23
C GLN A 64 -20.43 -13.09 2.53
N LYS A 65 -19.63 -12.94 3.58
CA LYS A 65 -19.95 -13.52 4.90
C LYS A 65 -21.19 -12.86 5.50
N VAL A 66 -21.30 -11.53 5.40
CA VAL A 66 -22.48 -10.80 5.89
C VAL A 66 -23.74 -11.21 5.13
N GLU A 67 -23.68 -11.32 3.80
CA GLU A 67 -24.81 -11.79 2.98
C GLU A 67 -25.24 -13.20 3.36
N LYS A 68 -24.30 -14.14 3.52
CA LYS A 68 -24.62 -15.51 3.96
C LYS A 68 -25.23 -15.55 5.35
N LEU A 69 -24.72 -14.76 6.31
CA LEU A 69 -25.33 -14.69 7.63
C LEU A 69 -26.74 -14.09 7.58
N ALA A 70 -26.96 -13.08 6.74
CA ALA A 70 -28.28 -12.49 6.55
C ALA A 70 -29.28 -13.52 5.97
N GLU A 71 -28.86 -14.32 5.00
CA GLU A 71 -29.68 -15.42 4.46
C GLU A 71 -29.99 -16.49 5.52
N GLN A 72 -28.98 -16.90 6.31
CA GLN A 72 -29.17 -17.90 7.37
C GLN A 72 -30.12 -17.41 8.47
N LEU A 73 -30.02 -16.14 8.87
CA LEU A 73 -30.96 -15.54 9.83
C LEU A 73 -32.38 -15.51 9.25
N ASN A 74 -32.54 -15.16 7.98
CA ASN A 74 -33.86 -15.11 7.36
C ASN A 74 -34.50 -16.52 7.27
N GLN A 75 -33.71 -17.54 6.93
CA GLN A 75 -34.16 -18.94 6.91
C GLN A 75 -34.50 -19.48 8.31
N THR A 76 -33.72 -19.13 9.34
CA THR A 76 -33.96 -19.54 10.73
C THR A 76 -35.23 -18.88 11.29
N THR A 77 -35.44 -17.60 10.96
CA THR A 77 -36.63 -16.85 11.40
C THR A 77 -37.90 -17.37 10.73
N LEU A 78 -37.83 -17.78 9.45
CA LEU A 78 -38.95 -18.38 8.72
C LEU A 78 -39.27 -19.81 9.15
N SER A 79 -38.31 -20.56 9.68
CA SER A 79 -38.52 -21.94 10.14
C SER A 79 -39.04 -22.03 11.57
N GLN A 80 -38.94 -20.97 12.38
CA GLN A 80 -39.55 -20.88 13.71
C GLN A 80 -41.01 -20.40 13.70
N LEU A 81 -41.54 -19.99 12.54
CA LEU A 81 -42.90 -19.46 12.39
C LEU A 81 -43.90 -20.46 11.74
N LYS A 82 -43.48 -21.72 11.53
CA LYS A 82 -44.33 -22.85 11.12
C LYS A 82 -44.48 -23.83 12.27
#